data_AF-A0A8H2KH71-F1
#
_entry.id   AF-A0A8H2KH71-F1
#
_cell.length_a   1.000
_cell.length_b   1.000
_cell.length_c   1.000
_cell.angle_alpha   90.00
_cell.angle_beta   90.00
_cell.angle_gamma   90.00
#
_symmetry.space_group_name_H-M   'P 1'
#
loop_
_entity.id
_entity.type
_entity.pdbx_description
1 polymer ?
#
loop_
_entity_poly.entity_id
_entity_poly.type
_entity_poly.pdbx_seq_one_letter_code
_entity_poly.pdbx_strand_id
1 'polypeptide(L)'
;MDEMLKLWALDMHGGGGPDGSASSMLGQLIDCRGELIRGTRGGSKMLLPWSADIEVIVNKRLSWHLAQVVQEHYLNRESVERQKWAHCGCGRTQFYARLHSAHLEIAGMLLERVA
;
A
#
# COMPACT_ATOMS: atom_id res chain seq x y z
N MET A 1 11.56 -2.31 6.99
CA MET A 1 11.09 -1.92 5.65
C MET A 1 9.88 -2.72 5.23
N ASP A 2 9.97 -4.06 5.12
CA ASP A 2 8.85 -4.89 4.67
C ASP A 2 7.53 -4.67 5.44
N GLU A 3 7.57 -4.76 6.77
CA GLU A 3 6.40 -4.48 7.62
C GLU A 3 5.86 -3.06 7.47
N MET A 4 6.76 -2.09 7.30
CA MET A 4 6.39 -0.68 7.07
C MET A 4 5.64 -0.53 5.74
N LEU A 5 6.08 -1.22 4.69
CA LEU A 5 5.40 -1.19 3.39
C LEU A 5 4.07 -1.94 3.41
N LYS A 6 3.94 -3.03 4.16
CA LYS A 6 2.63 -3.69 4.38
C LYS A 6 1.63 -2.76 5.06
N LEU A 7 2.10 -2.03 6.08
CA LEU A 7 1.31 -1.05 6.80
C LEU A 7 0.95 0.16 5.91
N TRP A 8 1.89 0.70 5.12
CA TRP A 8 1.59 1.72 4.09
C TRP A 8 0.51 1.23 3.13
N ALA A 9 0.65 0.02 2.59
CA ALA A 9 -0.32 -0.56 1.67
C ALA A 9 -1.70 -0.73 2.31
N LEU A 10 -1.78 -1.04 3.60
CA LEU A 10 -3.04 -1.11 4.33
C LEU A 10 -3.65 0.28 4.59
N ASP A 11 -2.81 1.26 4.90
CA ASP A 11 -3.20 2.60 5.31
C ASP A 11 -3.66 3.44 4.10
N MET A 12 -2.93 3.38 3.00
CA MET A 12 -3.18 4.13 1.77
C MET A 12 -4.10 3.40 0.79
N HIS A 13 -4.05 2.06 0.76
CA HIS A 13 -4.71 1.24 -0.27
C HIS A 13 -5.59 0.12 0.32
N GLY A 14 -5.72 0.01 1.64
CA GLY A 14 -6.50 -1.05 2.29
C GLY A 14 -8.01 -0.78 2.40
N GLY A 15 -8.51 0.29 1.77
CA GLY A 15 -9.93 0.62 1.69
C GLY A 15 -10.59 -0.04 0.50
N GLY A 16 -11.07 -1.28 0.67
CA GLY A 16 -11.92 -1.94 -0.32
C GLY A 16 -11.72 -3.45 -0.33
N GLY A 17 -12.59 -4.16 0.40
CA GLY A 17 -12.98 -5.50 -0.04
C GLY A 17 -13.70 -5.42 -1.39
N PRO A 18 -14.25 -6.53 -1.92
CA PRO A 18 -14.83 -6.58 -3.28
C PRO A 18 -15.90 -5.51 -3.59
N ASP A 19 -16.44 -4.83 -2.58
CA ASP A 19 -17.18 -3.59 -2.74
C ASP A 19 -16.22 -2.39 -2.67
N GLY A 20 -15.66 -2.03 -3.83
CA GLY A 20 -15.09 -0.70 -4.10
C GLY A 20 -16.16 0.40 -4.07
N SER A 21 -16.98 0.42 -3.02
CA SER A 21 -17.87 1.52 -2.72
C SER A 21 -17.01 2.60 -2.08
N ALA A 22 -16.77 3.67 -2.84
CA ALA A 22 -16.45 4.96 -2.29
C ALA A 22 -17.29 5.10 -1.01
N SER A 23 -16.62 5.24 0.13
CA SER A 23 -17.23 5.32 1.45
C SER A 23 -18.09 6.58 1.56
N SER A 24 -19.23 6.57 0.88
CA SER A 24 -20.32 7.49 1.08
C SER A 24 -21.00 7.07 2.37
N MET A 25 -21.34 8.04 3.22
CA MET A 25 -22.03 7.79 4.49
C MET A 25 -23.30 6.94 4.31
N LEU A 26 -23.90 6.98 3.12
CA LEU A 26 -25.08 6.19 2.76
C LEU A 26 -24.79 4.69 2.69
N GLY A 27 -23.64 4.27 2.15
CA GLY A 27 -23.28 2.85 2.07
C GLY A 27 -23.09 2.21 3.44
N GLN A 28 -22.48 2.95 4.37
CA GLN A 28 -22.31 2.48 5.76
C GLN A 28 -23.65 2.37 6.51
N LEU A 29 -24.60 3.26 6.23
CA LEU A 29 -25.94 3.20 6.84
C LEU A 29 -26.76 1.99 6.40
N ILE A 30 -26.61 1.57 5.14
CA ILE A 30 -27.28 0.39 4.59
C ILE A 30 -26.72 -0.88 5.22
N ASP A 31 -25.39 -0.98 5.34
CA ASP A 31 -24.71 -2.14 5.93
C ASP A 31 -25.06 -2.34 7.42
N CYS A 32 -25.25 -1.25 8.16
CA CYS A 32 -25.62 -1.30 9.57
C CYS A 32 -27.13 -1.49 9.84
N ARG A 33 -27.96 -1.73 8.81
CA ARG A 33 -29.43 -1.88 8.93
C ARG A 33 -30.10 -0.81 9.83
N GLY A 34 -29.57 0.41 9.84
CA GLY A 34 -30.12 1.52 10.62
C GLY A 34 -29.64 1.67 12.07
N GLU A 35 -28.73 0.82 12.58
CA GLU A 35 -28.13 1.02 13.91
C GLU A 35 -26.74 1.67 13.81
N LEU A 36 -26.69 2.98 14.02
CA LEU A 36 -25.44 3.71 14.26
C LEU A 36 -24.95 3.40 15.67
N ILE A 37 -24.07 2.39 15.82
CA ILE A 37 -23.28 2.24 17.05
C ILE A 37 -22.31 3.42 17.12
N ARG A 38 -22.69 4.43 17.92
CA ARG A 38 -21.87 5.59 18.25
C ARG A 38 -20.74 5.15 19.17
N GLY A 39 -19.76 4.43 18.63
CA GLY A 39 -18.66 3.89 19.41
C GLY A 39 -17.90 2.79 18.69
N THR A 40 -16.83 3.18 18.00
CA THR A 40 -15.64 2.34 17.75
C THR A 40 -15.77 1.22 16.70
N ARG A 41 -15.62 1.58 15.41
CA ARG A 41 -14.78 0.84 14.43
C ARG A 41 -14.54 1.58 13.10
N GLY A 42 -14.49 2.90 13.16
CA GLY A 42 -14.17 3.77 12.03
C GLY A 42 -13.45 5.03 12.50
N GLY A 43 -12.58 4.89 13.50
CA GLY A 43 -11.73 6.00 13.92
C GLY A 43 -11.01 6.54 12.69
N SER A 44 -11.05 7.86 12.51
CA SER A 44 -10.20 8.58 11.59
C SER A 44 -8.83 7.91 11.62
N LYS A 45 -8.52 7.10 10.60
CA LYS A 45 -7.26 6.37 10.56
C LYS A 45 -6.23 7.46 10.35
N MET A 46 -5.68 7.97 11.46
CA MET A 46 -4.52 8.83 11.39
C MET A 46 -3.50 8.03 10.62
N LEU A 47 -3.23 8.49 9.40
CA LEU A 47 -2.20 7.89 8.58
C LEU A 47 -0.95 7.79 9.43
N LEU A 48 -0.28 6.65 9.38
CA LEU A 48 1.02 6.54 10.04
C LEU A 48 1.89 7.70 9.51
N PRO A 49 2.67 8.38 10.37
CA PRO A 49 3.36 9.61 9.97
C PRO A 49 4.19 9.50 8.69
N TRP A 50 4.66 8.29 8.38
CA TRP A 50 5.47 7.96 7.22
C TRP A 50 4.67 7.41 6.03
N SER A 51 3.39 7.04 6.16
CA SER A 51 2.58 6.47 5.05
C SER A 51 2.48 7.43 3.88
N ALA A 52 2.20 8.70 4.13
CA ALA A 52 2.13 9.73 3.09
C ALA A 52 3.48 9.94 2.39
N ASP A 53 4.58 9.84 3.15
CA ASP A 53 5.93 10.00 2.61
C ASP A 53 6.33 8.82 1.74
N ILE A 54 6.00 7.60 2.16
CA ILE A 54 6.17 6.40 1.34
C ILE A 54 5.34 6.50 0.06
N GLU A 55 4.08 6.96 0.12
CA GLU A 55 3.25 7.16 -1.08
C GLU A 55 3.93 8.10 -2.07
N VAL A 56 4.48 9.22 -1.61
CA VAL A 56 5.21 10.17 -2.47
C VAL A 56 6.48 9.54 -3.01
N ILE A 57 7.27 8.85 -2.19
CA ILE A 57 8.50 8.20 -2.63
C ILE A 57 8.21 7.16 -3.72
N VAL A 58 7.24 6.26 -3.48
CA VAL A 58 6.89 5.19 -4.41
C VAL A 58 6.36 5.75 -5.74
N ASN A 59 5.51 6.77 -5.71
CA ASN A 59 4.88 7.26 -6.94
C ASN A 59 5.68 8.33 -7.69
N LYS A 60 6.63 9.02 -7.03
CA LYS A 60 7.28 10.21 -7.60
C LYS A 60 8.80 10.19 -7.58
N ARG A 61 9.44 9.38 -6.72
CA ARG A 61 10.89 9.42 -6.53
C ARG A 61 11.60 8.13 -6.93
N LEU A 62 10.98 6.98 -6.72
CA LEU A 62 11.54 5.72 -7.20
C LEU A 62 11.58 5.67 -8.73
N SER A 63 12.61 5.01 -9.25
CA SER A 63 12.61 4.64 -10.67
C SER A 63 11.43 3.73 -10.99
N TRP A 64 10.93 3.83 -12.23
CA TRP A 64 9.71 3.12 -12.65
C TRP A 64 9.76 1.62 -12.36
N HIS A 65 10.89 0.96 -12.62
CA HIS A 65 11.04 -0.48 -12.38
C HIS A 65 10.96 -0.86 -10.89
N LEU A 66 11.39 0.02 -9.98
CA LEU A 66 11.35 -0.21 -8.55
C LEU A 66 9.97 0.09 -7.97
N ALA A 67 9.34 1.18 -8.42
CA ALA A 67 7.96 1.50 -8.07
C ALA A 67 7.01 0.37 -8.44
N GLN A 68 7.15 -0.17 -9.66
CA GLN A 68 6.29 -1.25 -10.15
C GLN A 68 6.40 -2.53 -9.31
N VAL A 69 7.61 -2.96 -8.92
CA VAL A 69 7.73 -4.16 -8.07
C VAL A 69 7.20 -3.94 -6.65
N VAL A 70 7.30 -2.72 -6.10
CA VAL A 70 6.74 -2.38 -4.78
C VAL A 70 5.22 -2.39 -4.85
N GLN A 71 4.63 -1.72 -5.84
CA GLN A 71 3.17 -1.70 -6.03
C GLN A 71 2.64 -3.12 -6.25
N GLU A 72 3.25 -3.88 -7.15
CA GLU A 72 2.81 -5.24 -7.45
C GLU A 72 2.99 -6.18 -6.24
N HIS A 73 4.06 -6.03 -5.45
CA HIS A 73 4.27 -6.91 -4.30
C HIS A 73 3.29 -6.63 -3.16
N TYR A 74 3.05 -5.35 -2.82
CA TYR A 74 2.30 -4.96 -1.63
C TYR A 74 0.83 -4.63 -1.88
N LEU A 75 0.46 -4.22 -3.10
CA LEU A 75 -0.92 -3.83 -3.44
C LEU A 75 -1.70 -4.98 -4.09
N ASN A 76 -1.05 -5.84 -4.89
CA ASN A 76 -1.70 -7.01 -5.47
C ASN A 76 -1.72 -8.18 -4.47
N ARG A 77 -2.87 -8.36 -3.80
CA ARG A 77 -3.07 -9.38 -2.76
C ARG A 77 -3.53 -10.74 -3.29
N GLU A 78 -4.06 -10.78 -4.51
CA GLU A 78 -4.79 -11.95 -5.04
C GLU A 78 -3.92 -12.80 -5.98
N SER A 79 -2.96 -12.19 -6.66
CA SER A 79 -2.15 -12.90 -7.66
C SER A 79 -1.08 -13.78 -7.03
N VAL A 80 -0.80 -14.93 -7.66
CA VAL A 80 0.34 -15.77 -7.25
C VAL A 80 1.66 -15.10 -7.65
N GLU A 81 2.73 -15.38 -6.92
CA GLU A 81 4.03 -14.72 -7.12
C GLU A 81 4.54 -14.76 -8.57
N ARG A 82 4.33 -15.88 -9.29
CA ARG A 82 4.73 -15.98 -10.71
C ARG A 82 4.03 -14.95 -11.60
N GLN A 83 2.76 -14.66 -11.35
CA GLN A 83 1.99 -13.67 -12.10
C GLN A 83 2.52 -12.26 -11.83
N LYS A 84 2.87 -11.95 -10.56
CA LYS A 84 3.49 -10.68 -10.17
C LYS A 84 4.80 -10.42 -10.88
N TRP A 85 5.67 -11.43 -10.96
CA TRP A 85 6.96 -11.31 -11.67
C TRP A 85 6.75 -11.07 -13.17
N ALA A 86 5.83 -11.82 -13.77
CA ALA A 86 5.49 -11.68 -15.19
C ALA A 86 4.89 -10.30 -15.49
N HIS A 87 4.00 -9.78 -14.62
CA HIS A 87 3.47 -8.42 -14.72
C HIS A 87 4.61 -7.38 -14.67
N CYS A 88 5.62 -7.63 -13.82
CA CYS A 88 6.79 -6.78 -13.74
C CYS A 88 7.81 -6.95 -14.87
N GLY A 89 7.53 -7.82 -15.85
CA GLY A 89 8.42 -8.12 -16.98
C GLY A 89 9.76 -8.75 -16.55
N CYS A 90 9.78 -9.47 -15.42
CA CYS A 90 11.02 -10.02 -14.86
C CYS A 90 10.86 -11.45 -14.32
N GLY A 91 12.00 -12.13 -14.13
CA GLY A 91 12.05 -13.44 -13.45
C GLY A 91 12.14 -13.29 -11.93
N ARG A 92 11.92 -14.40 -11.20
CA ARG A 92 11.96 -14.44 -9.72
C ARG A 92 13.15 -13.71 -9.10
N THR A 93 14.37 -14.02 -9.54
CA THR A 93 15.60 -13.45 -8.98
C THR A 93 15.66 -11.95 -9.18
N GLN A 94 15.32 -11.48 -10.39
CA GLN A 94 15.34 -10.06 -10.72
C GLN A 94 14.24 -9.31 -9.97
N PHE A 95 13.07 -9.93 -9.77
CA PHE A 95 11.98 -9.35 -8.99
C PHE A 95 12.42 -9.05 -7.55
N TYR A 96 12.95 -10.04 -6.84
CA TYR A 96 13.36 -9.84 -5.45
C TYR A 96 14.62 -8.99 -5.30
N ALA A 97 15.54 -9.01 -6.29
CA ALA A 97 16.66 -8.09 -6.31
C ALA A 97 16.18 -6.63 -6.43
N ARG A 98 15.23 -6.35 -7.33
CA ARG A 98 14.61 -5.02 -7.46
C ARG A 98 13.84 -4.65 -6.20
N LEU A 99 13.07 -5.58 -5.63
CA LEU A 99 12.33 -5.32 -4.39
C LEU A 99 13.28 -4.93 -3.24
N HIS A 100 14.41 -5.62 -3.11
CA HIS A 100 15.44 -5.29 -2.15
C HIS A 100 16.06 -3.90 -2.41
N SER A 101 16.41 -3.58 -3.66
CA SER A 101 16.89 -2.24 -4.02
C SER A 101 15.87 -1.16 -3.68
N ALA A 102 14.59 -1.39 -3.96
CA ALA A 102 13.52 -0.47 -3.60
C ALA A 102 13.43 -0.26 -2.09
N HIS A 103 13.57 -1.32 -1.27
CA HIS A 103 13.60 -1.18 0.19
C HIS A 103 14.75 -0.29 0.65
N LEU A 104 15.95 -0.44 0.07
CA LEU A 104 17.11 0.38 0.42
C LEU A 104 16.89 1.85 0.02
N GLU A 105 16.41 2.12 -1.19
CA GLU A 105 16.17 3.48 -1.66
C GLU A 105 15.08 4.20 -0.86
N ILE A 106 13.97 3.52 -0.56
CA ILE A 106 12.91 4.09 0.29
C ILE A 106 13.46 4.40 1.68
N ALA A 107 14.21 3.47 2.28
CA ALA A 107 14.82 3.69 3.59
C ALA A 107 15.76 4.90 3.59
N GLY A 108 16.63 5.01 2.58
CA GLY A 108 17.54 6.14 2.42
C GLY A 108 16.80 7.47 2.33
N MET A 109 15.80 7.58 1.46
CA MET A 109 15.02 8.81 1.28
C MET A 109 14.20 9.19 2.51
N LEU A 110 13.72 8.21 3.29
CA LEU A 110 13.03 8.49 4.55
C LEU A 110 13.99 9.03 5.61
N LEU A 111 15.22 8.51 5.69
CA LEU A 111 16.24 8.99 6.61
C LEU A 111 16.67 10.43 6.28
N GLU A 112 16.87 10.74 4.99
CA GLU A 112 17.21 12.09 4.52
C GLU A 112 16.17 13.15 4.87
N ARG A 113 14.90 12.75 5.05
CA ARG A 113 13.82 13.66 5.44
C ARG A 113 13.81 13.97 6.95
N VAL A 114 14.36 13.07 7.76
CA VAL A 114 14.36 13.17 9.23
C VAL A 114 15.64 13.82 9.76
N ALA A 115 16.71 13.87 8.96
CA ALA A 115 17.98 14.54 9.25
C ALA A 115 17.90 16.06 9.10
#